data_AF-A0A8S1F6P4-F1
#
_entry.id   AF-A0A8S1F6P4-F1
#
_cell.length_a   1.000
_cell.length_b   1.000
_cell.length_c   1.000
_cell.angle_alpha   90.00
_cell.angle_beta   90.00
_cell.angle_gamma   90.00
#
_symmetry.space_group_name_H-M   'P 1'
#
loop_
_entity.id
_entity.type
_entity.pdbx_description
1 polymer ?
#
loop_
_entity_poly.entity_id
_entity_poly.type
_entity_poly.pdbx_seq_one_letter_code
_entity_poly.pdbx_strand_id
1 'polypeptide(L)'
;MKFHFLGGTDCPDWLLNQICRNFAQFTVLRFRTLCAQAVELQLRYQINEEALRKFYEENMDMQNVHNSIKLIGEWLLLKPAGFKCSADDLQAEMVQLGLPLEHAEMLGKIYNQYRDEMEKKAAESVFREPAAMVVDKTDDGISLESLGKITKITMSKKQMNELTQEMLDAHKTLRELVIKSK
;
A
#
# COMPACT_ATOMS: atom_id res chain seq x y z
N MET A 1 -5.02 19.15 -3.77
CA MET A 1 -5.28 18.15 -4.83
C MET A 1 -5.37 16.81 -4.13
N LYS A 2 -6.37 15.97 -4.41
CA LYS A 2 -6.46 14.64 -3.78
C LYS A 2 -5.73 13.66 -4.69
N PHE A 3 -4.69 13.01 -4.16
CA PHE A 3 -3.89 12.03 -4.89
C PHE A 3 -4.57 10.66 -4.85
N HIS A 4 -5.13 10.20 -5.96
CA HIS A 4 -5.79 8.90 -6.06
C HIS A 4 -4.78 7.76 -5.87
N PHE A 5 -3.51 7.95 -6.25
CA PHE A 5 -2.44 6.99 -6.01
C PHE A 5 -2.20 6.68 -4.52
N LEU A 6 -2.59 7.59 -3.61
CA LEU A 6 -2.55 7.43 -2.15
C LEU A 6 -3.94 7.34 -1.51
N GLY A 7 -4.97 7.04 -2.29
CA GLY A 7 -6.34 6.96 -1.78
C GLY A 7 -6.90 8.31 -1.29
N GLY A 8 -6.42 9.41 -1.87
CA GLY A 8 -6.84 10.78 -1.57
C GLY A 8 -6.11 11.44 -0.42
N THR A 9 -4.99 10.87 0.04
CA THR A 9 -4.12 11.45 1.10
C THR A 9 -2.94 12.21 0.50
N ASP A 10 -2.35 13.14 1.26
CA ASP A 10 -1.19 13.90 0.81
C ASP A 10 0.07 13.02 0.72
N CYS A 11 0.96 13.34 -0.22
CA CYS A 11 2.24 12.65 -0.37
C CYS A 11 3.17 12.98 0.81
N PRO A 12 3.71 11.99 1.54
CA PRO A 12 4.64 12.25 2.63
C PRO A 12 5.92 12.95 2.15
N ASP A 13 6.46 13.88 2.95
CA ASP A 13 7.65 14.67 2.60
C ASP A 13 8.88 13.82 2.26
N TRP A 14 9.07 12.69 2.95
CA TRP A 14 10.19 11.80 2.69
C TRP A 14 10.07 11.13 1.30
N LEU A 15 8.85 10.80 0.87
CA LEU A 15 8.58 10.20 -0.44
C LEU A 15 8.72 11.25 -1.54
N LEU A 16 8.17 12.44 -1.32
CA LEU A 16 8.31 13.58 -2.22
C LEU A 16 9.79 13.94 -2.45
N ASN A 17 10.60 13.98 -1.39
CA ASN A 17 12.03 14.21 -1.51
C ASN A 17 12.74 13.13 -2.33
N GLN A 18 12.34 11.86 -2.21
CA GLN A 18 12.89 10.78 -3.03
C GLN A 18 12.50 10.92 -4.51
N ILE A 19 11.24 11.27 -4.80
CA ILE A 19 10.78 11.50 -6.16
C ILE A 19 11.57 12.65 -6.81
N CYS A 20 11.63 13.81 -6.15
CA CYS A 20 12.25 15.02 -6.70
C CYS A 20 13.78 14.98 -6.72
N ARG A 21 14.43 14.39 -5.71
CA ARG A 21 15.91 14.43 -5.58
C ARG A 21 16.61 13.20 -6.12
N ASN A 22 15.94 12.05 -6.14
CA ASN A 22 16.56 10.79 -6.55
C ASN A 22 16.03 10.38 -7.93
N PHE A 23 14.71 10.14 -8.04
CA PHE A 23 14.14 9.60 -9.29
C PHE A 23 14.17 10.56 -10.46
N ALA A 24 13.94 11.86 -10.21
CA ALA A 24 14.02 12.89 -11.25
C ALA A 24 15.45 13.13 -11.78
N GLN A 25 16.49 12.79 -11.01
CA GLN A 25 17.88 12.97 -11.44
C GLN A 25 18.40 11.80 -12.29
N PHE A 26 17.74 10.64 -12.24
CA PHE A 26 18.13 9.50 -13.07
C PHE A 26 17.80 9.76 -14.54
N THR A 27 18.57 9.13 -15.43
CA THR A 27 18.16 9.01 -16.83
C THR A 27 16.93 8.11 -16.93
N VAL A 28 16.08 8.33 -17.94
CA VAL A 28 14.86 7.53 -18.17
C VAL A 28 15.18 6.04 -18.26
N LEU A 29 16.30 5.67 -18.88
CA LEU A 29 16.74 4.27 -19.00
C LEU A 29 17.07 3.64 -17.63
N ARG A 30 17.73 4.39 -16.74
CA ARG A 30 18.03 3.93 -15.39
C ARG A 30 16.77 3.77 -14.57
N PHE A 31 15.90 4.78 -14.60
CA PHE A 31 14.61 4.72 -13.91
C PHE A 31 13.76 3.54 -14.42
N ARG A 32 13.79 3.25 -15.73
CA ARG A 32 13.15 2.08 -16.31
C ARG A 32 13.68 0.76 -15.76
N THR A 33 15.00 0.62 -15.67
CA THR A 33 15.61 -0.59 -15.07
C THR A 33 15.19 -0.75 -13.62
N LEU A 34 15.18 0.33 -12.83
CA LEU A 34 14.71 0.31 -11.44
C LEU A 34 13.23 -0.10 -11.34
N CYS A 35 12.37 0.44 -12.21
CA CYS A 35 10.95 0.07 -12.25
C CYS A 35 10.76 -1.41 -12.62
N ALA A 36 11.51 -1.91 -13.62
CA ALA A 36 11.45 -3.32 -14.00
C ALA A 36 11.93 -4.25 -12.86
N GLN A 37 13.01 -3.89 -12.16
CA GLN A 37 13.46 -4.63 -10.98
C GLN A 37 12.47 -4.52 -9.82
N ALA A 38 11.79 -3.38 -9.66
CA ALA A 38 10.76 -3.21 -8.66
C ALA A 38 9.55 -4.13 -8.93
N VAL A 39 9.16 -4.28 -10.19
CA VAL A 39 8.12 -5.23 -10.60
C VAL A 39 8.53 -6.67 -10.25
N GLU A 40 9.73 -7.09 -10.63
CA GLU A 40 10.23 -8.44 -10.35
C GLU A 40 10.37 -8.73 -8.86
N LEU A 41 10.83 -7.75 -8.08
CA LEU A 41 10.89 -7.85 -6.62
C LEU A 41 9.49 -8.00 -6.01
N GLN A 42 8.50 -7.26 -6.52
CA GLN A 42 7.15 -7.38 -6.02
C GLN A 42 6.50 -8.70 -6.45
N LEU A 43 6.54 -9.09 -7.71
CA LEU A 43 5.78 -10.26 -8.17
C LEU A 43 6.49 -11.60 -7.87
N ARG A 44 7.82 -11.62 -7.91
CA ARG A 44 8.61 -12.86 -7.85
C ARG A 44 9.60 -12.91 -6.69
N TYR A 45 9.71 -11.84 -5.88
CA TYR A 45 10.70 -11.72 -4.80
C TYR A 45 12.15 -11.94 -5.29
N GLN A 46 12.42 -11.57 -6.54
CA GLN A 46 13.72 -11.73 -7.18
C GLN A 46 14.28 -10.37 -7.60
N ILE A 47 15.59 -10.21 -7.46
CA ILE A 47 16.35 -9.05 -7.95
C ILE A 47 17.45 -9.57 -8.85
N ASN A 48 17.50 -9.05 -10.08
CA ASN A 48 18.60 -9.33 -10.99
C ASN A 48 19.78 -8.39 -10.68
N GLU A 49 20.74 -8.91 -9.91
CA GLU A 49 21.94 -8.14 -9.53
C GLU A 49 22.83 -7.76 -10.74
N GLU A 50 22.80 -8.51 -11.85
CA GLU A 50 23.54 -8.14 -13.06
C GLU A 50 22.99 -6.87 -13.70
N ALA A 51 21.67 -6.70 -13.67
CA ALA A 51 21.02 -5.46 -14.13
C ALA A 51 21.36 -4.27 -13.21
N LEU A 52 21.65 -4.54 -11.93
CA LEU A 52 22.04 -3.52 -10.94
C LEU A 52 23.54 -3.21 -10.93
N ARG A 53 24.38 -4.07 -11.50
CA ARG A 53 25.84 -3.89 -11.54
C ARG A 53 26.26 -2.55 -12.15
N LYS A 54 25.56 -2.11 -13.20
CA LYS A 54 25.76 -0.80 -13.85
C LYS A 54 25.54 0.39 -12.91
N PHE A 55 24.72 0.23 -11.87
CA PHE A 55 24.53 1.27 -10.87
C PHE A 55 25.68 1.28 -9.86
N TYR A 56 26.21 0.11 -9.50
CA TYR A 56 27.33 -0.02 -8.57
C TYR A 56 28.67 0.42 -9.18
N GLU A 57 28.87 0.17 -10.48
CA GLU A 57 30.05 0.63 -11.23
C GLU A 57 30.18 2.16 -11.26
N GLU A 58 29.09 2.88 -11.07
CA GLU A 58 29.03 4.36 -11.03
C GLU A 58 29.09 4.94 -9.61
N ASN A 59 29.51 4.15 -8.61
CA ASN A 59 29.60 4.53 -7.19
C ASN A 59 28.25 4.85 -6.51
N MET A 60 27.12 4.31 -6.99
CA MET A 60 25.89 4.38 -6.19
C MET A 60 25.94 3.38 -5.04
N ASP A 61 25.58 3.85 -3.84
CA ASP A 61 25.45 2.99 -2.67
C ASP A 61 24.44 1.87 -2.92
N MET A 62 24.87 0.63 -2.66
CA MET A 62 24.03 -0.56 -2.81
C MET A 62 22.72 -0.43 -2.03
N GLN A 63 22.79 0.05 -0.79
CA GLN A 63 21.61 0.28 0.03
C GLN A 63 20.65 1.29 -0.60
N ASN A 64 21.17 2.34 -1.24
CA ASN A 64 20.31 3.35 -1.89
C ASN A 64 19.58 2.77 -3.11
N VAL A 65 20.24 1.93 -3.90
CA VAL A 65 19.64 1.24 -5.05
C VAL A 65 18.53 0.30 -4.58
N HIS A 66 18.79 -0.55 -3.59
CA HIS A 66 17.79 -1.48 -3.06
C HIS A 66 16.60 -0.73 -2.43
N ASN A 67 16.86 0.34 -1.68
CA ASN A 67 15.81 1.18 -1.10
C ASN A 67 14.95 1.83 -2.19
N SER A 68 15.57 2.30 -3.27
CA SER A 68 14.87 2.89 -4.42
C SER A 68 13.94 1.88 -5.09
N ILE A 69 14.41 0.65 -5.32
CA ILE A 69 13.62 -0.44 -5.91
C ILE A 69 12.42 -0.77 -5.01
N LYS A 70 12.65 -0.91 -3.70
CA LYS A 70 11.58 -1.20 -2.74
C LYS A 70 10.55 -0.08 -2.70
N LEU A 71 11.00 1.18 -2.68
CA LEU A 71 10.13 2.34 -2.62
C LEU A 71 9.28 2.47 -3.90
N ILE A 72 9.88 2.27 -5.08
CA ILE A 72 9.13 2.26 -6.35
C ILE A 72 8.09 1.12 -6.33
N GLY A 73 8.49 -0.08 -5.91
CA GLY A 73 7.60 -1.23 -5.84
C GLY A 73 6.41 -1.02 -4.89
N GLU A 74 6.66 -0.55 -3.67
CA GLU A 74 5.62 -0.38 -2.67
C GLU A 74 4.74 0.85 -2.94
N TRP A 75 5.34 2.00 -3.25
CA TRP A 75 4.62 3.28 -3.29
C TRP A 75 4.16 3.69 -4.69
N LEU A 76 4.94 3.39 -5.73
CA LEU A 76 4.63 3.82 -7.09
C LEU A 76 3.92 2.74 -7.92
N LEU A 77 3.95 1.47 -7.50
CA LEU A 77 3.30 0.35 -8.21
C LEU A 77 2.20 -0.30 -7.38
N LEU A 78 2.50 -0.73 -6.15
CA LEU A 78 1.56 -1.50 -5.33
C LEU A 78 0.43 -0.63 -4.74
N LYS A 79 0.73 0.56 -4.20
CA LYS A 79 -0.30 1.48 -3.67
C LYS A 79 -1.31 1.93 -4.74
N PRO A 80 -0.91 2.40 -5.93
CA PRO A 80 -1.85 2.76 -6.98
C PRO A 80 -2.71 1.58 -7.44
N ALA A 81 -2.12 0.37 -7.54
CA ALA A 81 -2.86 -0.86 -7.83
C ALA A 81 -3.90 -1.18 -6.74
N GLY A 82 -3.55 -1.06 -5.46
CA GLY A 82 -4.48 -1.26 -4.35
C GLY A 82 -5.68 -0.30 -4.36
N PHE A 83 -5.50 0.93 -4.83
CA PHE A 83 -6.56 1.93 -4.98
C PHE A 83 -7.25 1.91 -6.36
N LYS A 84 -6.91 0.96 -7.24
CA LYS A 84 -7.43 0.84 -8.62
C LYS A 84 -7.23 2.11 -9.45
N CYS A 85 -6.14 2.83 -9.22
CA CYS A 85 -5.78 4.03 -9.96
C CYS A 85 -5.55 3.70 -11.45
N SER A 86 -5.93 4.60 -12.37
CA SER A 86 -5.63 4.42 -13.78
C SER A 86 -4.16 4.79 -14.08
N ALA A 87 -3.61 4.26 -15.17
CA ALA A 87 -2.23 4.59 -15.56
C ALA A 87 -2.07 6.07 -15.94
N ASP A 88 -3.10 6.66 -16.56
CA ASP A 88 -3.12 8.07 -16.96
C ASP A 88 -3.18 8.98 -15.73
N ASP A 89 -4.00 8.63 -14.72
CA ASP A 89 -4.07 9.35 -13.45
C ASP A 89 -2.75 9.25 -12.69
N LEU A 90 -2.16 8.05 -12.61
CA LEU A 90 -0.86 7.84 -11.98
C LEU A 90 0.22 8.70 -12.64
N GLN A 91 0.24 8.75 -13.98
CA GLN A 91 1.17 9.58 -14.72
C GLN A 91 0.99 11.07 -14.39
N ALA A 92 -0.24 11.58 -14.46
CA ALA A 92 -0.53 12.98 -14.17
C ALA A 92 -0.16 13.37 -12.73
N GLU A 93 -0.42 12.48 -11.77
CA GLU A 93 -0.09 12.67 -10.37
C GLU A 93 1.43 12.65 -10.13
N MET A 94 2.17 11.74 -10.77
CA MET A 94 3.64 11.72 -10.65
C MET A 94 4.29 12.98 -11.23
N VAL A 95 3.75 13.52 -12.34
CA VAL A 95 4.20 14.80 -12.89
C VAL A 95 3.92 15.95 -11.92
N GLN A 96 2.75 15.96 -11.26
CA GLN A 96 2.45 16.95 -10.22
C GLN A 96 3.40 16.88 -9.02
N LEU A 97 3.88 15.69 -8.67
CA LEU A 97 4.87 15.49 -7.60
C LEU A 97 6.29 15.88 -8.00
N GLY A 98 6.54 16.27 -9.26
CA GLY A 98 7.85 16.71 -9.74
C GLY A 98 8.66 15.63 -10.47
N LEU A 99 8.06 14.49 -10.82
CA LEU A 99 8.69 13.52 -11.70
C LEU A 99 8.68 14.06 -13.15
N PRO A 100 9.79 13.98 -13.91
CA PRO A 100 9.79 14.40 -15.31
C PRO A 100 8.77 13.62 -16.15
N LEU A 101 8.20 14.28 -17.16
CA LEU A 101 7.14 13.71 -18.00
C LEU A 101 7.54 12.35 -18.62
N GLU A 102 8.76 12.26 -19.13
CA GLU A 102 9.28 11.03 -19.76
C GLU A 102 9.36 9.85 -18.79
N HIS A 103 9.74 10.12 -17.54
CA HIS A 103 9.80 9.13 -16.46
C HIS A 103 8.39 8.69 -16.06
N ALA A 104 7.45 9.63 -15.96
CA ALA A 104 6.06 9.36 -15.62
C ALA A 104 5.36 8.52 -16.71
N GLU A 105 5.57 8.84 -17.99
CA GLU A 105 5.07 8.05 -19.13
C GLU A 105 5.63 6.62 -19.12
N MET A 106 6.93 6.48 -18.84
CA MET A 106 7.59 5.18 -18.77
C MET A 106 7.04 4.35 -17.60
N LEU A 107 6.87 4.96 -16.42
CA LEU A 107 6.25 4.32 -15.26
C LEU A 107 4.81 3.89 -15.57
N GLY A 108 4.01 4.77 -16.20
CA GLY A 108 2.63 4.47 -16.61
C GLY A 108 2.54 3.26 -17.53
N LYS A 109 3.46 3.12 -18.51
CA LYS A 109 3.54 1.96 -19.41
C LYS A 109 3.83 0.66 -18.66
N ILE A 110 4.81 0.67 -17.75
CA ILE A 110 5.14 -0.50 -16.93
C ILE A 110 3.98 -0.84 -15.99
N TYR A 111 3.41 0.17 -15.33
CA TYR A 111 2.27 -0.01 -14.45
C TYR A 111 1.09 -0.65 -15.19
N ASN A 112 0.74 -0.15 -16.38
CA ASN A 112 -0.36 -0.71 -17.16
C ASN A 112 -0.10 -2.16 -17.61
N GLN A 113 1.16 -2.51 -17.90
CA GLN A 113 1.53 -3.88 -18.28
C GLN A 113 1.36 -4.88 -17.14
N TYR A 114 1.72 -4.49 -15.91
CA TYR A 114 1.70 -5.37 -14.74
C TYR A 114 0.52 -5.09 -13.78
N ARG A 115 -0.42 -4.25 -14.19
CA ARG A 115 -1.51 -3.77 -13.35
C ARG A 115 -2.30 -4.91 -12.73
N ASP A 116 -2.77 -5.85 -13.55
CA ASP A 116 -3.63 -6.95 -13.10
C ASP A 116 -2.92 -7.86 -12.07
N GLU A 117 -1.62 -8.10 -12.27
CA GLU A 117 -0.80 -8.89 -11.35
C GLU A 117 -0.54 -8.13 -10.05
N MET A 118 -0.26 -6.83 -10.13
CA MET A 118 -0.07 -5.96 -8.98
C MET A 118 -1.36 -5.76 -8.18
N GLU A 119 -2.52 -5.70 -8.83
CA GLU A 119 -3.83 -5.60 -8.17
C GLU A 119 -4.15 -6.89 -7.39
N LYS A 120 -3.85 -8.06 -7.96
CA LYS A 120 -3.96 -9.34 -7.25
C LYS A 120 -3.04 -9.38 -6.05
N LYS A 121 -1.76 -9.02 -6.24
CA LYS A 121 -0.80 -8.95 -5.13
C LYS A 121 -1.23 -7.93 -4.07
N ALA A 122 -1.72 -6.76 -4.48
CA ALA A 122 -2.23 -5.75 -3.56
C ALA A 122 -3.38 -6.34 -2.73
N ALA A 123 -4.33 -7.02 -3.36
CA ALA A 123 -5.45 -7.68 -2.68
C ALA A 123 -4.99 -8.76 -1.69
N GLU A 124 -3.96 -9.53 -2.02
CA GLU A 124 -3.35 -10.55 -1.15
C GLU A 124 -2.51 -9.94 -0.01
N SER A 125 -1.84 -8.81 -0.28
CA SER A 125 -0.96 -8.12 0.67
C SER A 125 -1.71 -7.24 1.67
N VAL A 126 -2.98 -6.91 1.39
CA VAL A 126 -3.86 -6.34 2.42
C VAL A 126 -4.09 -7.44 3.43
N PHE A 127 -3.35 -7.36 4.54
CA PHE A 127 -3.73 -8.03 5.77
C PHE A 127 -5.12 -7.52 6.18
N ARG A 128 -6.15 -8.20 5.69
CA ARG A 128 -7.47 -8.16 6.29
C ARG A 128 -7.35 -9.07 7.50
N GLU A 129 -7.32 -8.52 8.70
CA GLU A 129 -7.66 -9.36 9.85
C GLU A 129 -9.00 -10.02 9.50
N PRO A 130 -9.08 -11.35 9.45
CA PRO A 130 -10.38 -11.98 9.36
C PRO A 130 -11.16 -11.46 10.55
N ALA A 131 -12.37 -10.94 10.31
CA ALA A 131 -13.23 -10.43 11.36
C ALA A 131 -13.26 -11.49 12.48
N ALA A 132 -12.78 -11.13 13.67
CA ALA A 132 -12.67 -12.07 14.77
C ALA A 132 -14.05 -12.72 15.00
N MET A 133 -14.12 -14.04 14.87
CA MET A 133 -15.37 -14.75 15.05
C MET A 133 -15.53 -15.02 16.54
N VAL A 134 -16.72 -14.70 17.08
CA VAL A 134 -17.08 -15.10 18.44
C VAL A 134 -17.28 -16.60 18.44
N VAL A 135 -16.40 -17.34 19.11
CA VAL A 135 -16.46 -18.82 19.20
C VAL A 135 -17.34 -19.26 20.33
N ASP A 136 -17.32 -18.53 21.45
CA ASP A 136 -18.19 -18.83 22.59
C ASP A 136 -18.45 -17.57 23.44
N LYS A 137 -19.68 -17.47 23.96
CA LYS A 137 -20.11 -16.40 24.87
C LYS A 137 -20.55 -17.05 26.17
N THR A 138 -19.66 -17.02 27.16
CA THR A 138 -19.96 -17.46 28.52
C THR A 138 -20.23 -16.26 29.43
N ASP A 139 -20.93 -16.49 30.54
CA ASP A 139 -21.32 -15.46 31.51
C ASP A 139 -20.15 -14.65 32.11
N ASP A 140 -18.92 -15.16 31.98
CA ASP A 140 -17.68 -14.57 32.52
C ASP A 140 -16.67 -14.15 31.43
N GLY A 141 -17.02 -14.23 30.14
CA GLY A 141 -16.12 -13.78 29.08
C GLY A 141 -16.51 -14.14 27.64
N ILE A 142 -15.79 -13.55 26.69
CA ILE A 142 -15.95 -13.77 25.25
C ILE A 142 -14.68 -14.46 24.73
N SER A 143 -14.84 -15.59 24.06
CA SER A 143 -13.75 -16.25 23.34
C SER A 143 -13.80 -15.82 21.88
N LEU A 144 -12.78 -15.08 21.44
CA LEU A 144 -12.62 -14.65 20.06
C LEU A 144 -11.58 -15.52 19.37
N GLU A 145 -11.90 -16.08 18.21
CA GLU A 145 -10.91 -16.76 17.38
C GLU A 145 -10.53 -15.87 16.20
N SER A 146 -9.23 -15.64 16.09
CA SER A 146 -8.62 -15.04 14.91
C SER A 146 -7.37 -15.83 14.57
N LEU A 147 -7.26 -16.28 13.31
CA LEU A 147 -6.10 -17.00 12.77
C LEU A 147 -5.67 -18.22 13.61
N GLY A 148 -6.63 -19.00 14.10
CA GLY A 148 -6.39 -20.22 14.90
C GLY A 148 -5.85 -19.95 16.32
N LYS A 149 -5.82 -18.68 16.75
CA LYS A 149 -5.56 -18.29 18.13
C LYS A 149 -6.85 -17.87 18.81
N ILE A 150 -7.20 -18.60 19.87
CA ILE A 150 -8.36 -18.29 20.71
C ILE A 150 -7.89 -17.29 21.77
N THR A 151 -8.39 -16.07 21.70
CA THR A 151 -8.19 -15.05 22.70
C THR A 151 -9.39 -15.02 23.63
N LYS A 152 -9.18 -15.42 24.89
CA LYS A 152 -10.24 -15.37 25.91
C LYS A 152 -10.21 -14.02 26.60
N ILE A 153 -11.26 -13.24 26.41
CA ILE A 153 -11.45 -11.97 27.10
C ILE A 153 -12.36 -12.22 28.29
N THR A 154 -11.78 -12.26 29.49
CA THR A 154 -12.53 -12.37 30.74
C THR A 154 -12.92 -10.97 31.21
N MET A 155 -14.20 -10.71 31.43
CA MET A 155 -14.68 -9.44 31.96
C MET A 155 -15.90 -9.66 32.86
N SER A 156 -16.09 -8.78 33.84
CA SER A 156 -17.23 -8.92 34.76
C SER A 156 -18.57 -8.70 34.03
N LYS A 157 -19.66 -9.27 34.55
CA LYS A 157 -21.02 -9.11 33.99
C LYS A 157 -21.42 -7.65 33.74
N LYS A 158 -20.97 -6.73 34.61
CA LYS A 158 -21.21 -5.29 34.47
C LYS A 158 -20.49 -4.72 33.25
N GLN A 159 -19.22 -5.06 33.08
CA GLN A 159 -18.40 -4.62 31.94
C GLN A 159 -18.89 -5.20 30.61
N MET A 160 -19.38 -6.45 30.59
CA MET A 160 -20.00 -7.02 29.38
C MET A 160 -21.24 -6.25 28.94
N ASN A 161 -22.10 -5.87 29.89
CA ASN A 161 -23.33 -5.15 29.59
C ASN A 161 -23.03 -3.73 29.10
N GLU A 162 -22.09 -3.03 29.73
CA GLU A 162 -21.61 -1.71 29.29
C GLU A 162 -21.05 -1.78 27.86
N LEU A 163 -20.14 -2.71 27.59
CA LEU A 163 -19.56 -2.89 26.25
C LEU A 163 -20.63 -3.22 25.20
N THR A 164 -21.63 -4.04 25.54
CA THR A 164 -22.71 -4.39 24.62
C THR A 164 -23.56 -3.16 24.27
N GLN A 165 -23.85 -2.30 25.24
CA GLN A 165 -24.60 -1.06 25.01
C GLN A 165 -23.78 -0.07 24.16
N GLU A 166 -22.49 0.10 24.45
CA GLU A 166 -21.61 0.96 23.66
C GLU A 166 -21.51 0.51 22.20
N MET A 167 -21.41 -0.80 21.95
CA MET A 167 -21.38 -1.35 20.58
C MET A 167 -22.71 -1.15 19.85
N LEU A 168 -23.85 -1.25 20.55
CA LEU A 168 -25.18 -0.99 19.98
C LEU A 168 -25.35 0.50 19.62
N ASP A 169 -24.90 1.39 20.49
CA ASP A 169 -24.96 2.83 20.27
C ASP A 169 -24.02 3.26 19.14
N ALA A 170 -22.81 2.70 19.07
CA ALA A 170 -21.88 2.92 17.96
C ALA A 170 -22.49 2.43 16.63
N HIS A 171 -23.10 1.25 16.61
CA HIS A 171 -23.74 0.70 15.41
C HIS A 171 -24.93 1.54 14.95
N LYS A 172 -25.73 2.07 15.89
CA LYS A 172 -26.84 2.97 15.60
C LYS A 172 -26.34 4.29 15.01
N THR A 173 -25.30 4.87 15.60
CA THR A 173 -24.66 6.10 15.12
C THR A 173 -24.08 5.92 13.71
N LEU A 174 -23.42 4.79 13.45
CA LEU A 174 -22.90 4.46 12.12
C LEU A 174 -24.02 4.31 11.08
N ARG A 175 -25.15 3.68 11.43
CA ARG A 175 -26.31 3.60 10.53
C ARG A 175 -26.90 4.97 10.22
N GLU A 176 -27.01 5.84 11.22
CA GLU A 176 -27.53 7.21 11.03
C GLU A 176 -26.60 8.04 10.12
N LEU A 177 -25.28 7.88 10.24
CA LEU A 177 -24.30 8.53 9.37
C LEU A 177 -24.34 8.00 7.93
N VAL A 178 -24.53 6.69 7.75
CA VAL A 178 -24.70 6.08 6.41
C VAL A 178 -25.98 6.54 5.72
N ILE A 179 -27.07 6.77 6.47
CA ILE A 179 -28.34 7.28 5.93
C ILE A 179 -28.24 8.77 5.55
N LYS A 180 -27.49 9.58 6.31
CA LYS A 180 -27.28 11.01 6.02
C LYS A 180 -26.29 11.27 4.86
N SER A 181 -25.55 10.25 4.42
CA SER A 181 -24.58 10.33 3.32
C SER A 181 -25.17 9.95 1.94
N LYS A 182 -26.48 9.72 1.86
CA LYS A 182 -27.24 9.57 0.60
C LYS A 182 -28.11 10.79 0.37
#